data_AF-A0A8T5KVK4-F1
#
_entry.id   AF-A0A8T5KVK4-F1
#
_cell.length_a   1.000
_cell.length_b   1.000
_cell.length_c   1.000
_cell.angle_alpha   90.00
_cell.angle_beta   90.00
_cell.angle_gamma   90.00
#
_symmetry.space_group_name_H-M   'P 1'
#
loop_
_entity.id
_entity.type
_entity.pdbx_description
1 polymer ?
#
loop_
_entity_poly.entity_id
_entity_poly.type
_entity_poly.pdbx_seq_one_letter_code
_entity_poly.pdbx_strand_id
1 'polypeptide(L)' 'MKLKKCPSCSTYTLKDTCPKCKKQTKSAHYKFVKVKDVSQNNN' A
#
# COMPACT_ATOMS: atom_id res chain seq x y z
N MET A 1 9.85 12.72 -0.12
CA MET A 1 8.37 12.72 -0.28
C MET A 1 7.87 11.27 -0.21
N LYS A 2 6.85 10.94 0.60
CA LYS A 2 6.34 9.57 0.74
C LYS A 2 5.02 9.41 0.00
N LEU A 3 4.86 8.32 -0.75
CA LEU A 3 3.61 8.00 -1.43
C LEU A 3 2.51 7.69 -0.41
N LYS A 4 1.32 8.27 -0.59
CA LYS A 4 0.14 8.03 0.24
C LYS A 4 -0.96 7.41 -0.61
N LYS A 5 -1.82 6.62 0.04
CA LYS A 5 -3.00 5.99 -0.56
C LYS A 5 -4.23 6.39 0.23
N CYS A 6 -5.28 6.75 -0.49
CA CYS A 6 -6.59 6.96 0.13
C CYS A 6 -7.21 5.61 0.51
N PRO A 7 -7.59 5.39 1.78
CA PRO A 7 -8.22 4.15 2.21
C PRO A 7 -9.66 3.98 1.69
N SER A 8 -10.31 5.06 1.25
CA SER A 8 -11.72 5.03 0.83
C SER A 8 -11.92 4.81 -0.66
N CYS A 9 -11.00 5.30 -1.50
CA CYS A 9 -11.15 5.25 -2.97
C CYS A 9 -9.91 4.68 -3.67
N SER A 10 -8.95 4.15 -2.89
CA SER A 10 -7.70 3.56 -3.37
C SER A 10 -6.81 4.45 -4.25
N THR A 11 -7.11 5.74 -4.35
CA THR A 11 -6.33 6.70 -5.14
C THR A 11 -4.99 7.00 -4.47
N TYR A 12 -3.92 6.98 -5.25
CA TYR A 12 -2.58 7.34 -4.80
C TYR A 12 -2.35 8.84 -4.95
N THR A 13 -1.64 9.44 -3.98
CA THR A 13 -1.30 10.86 -4.01
C THR A 13 -0.11 11.14 -3.09
N LEU A 14 0.51 12.31 -3.26
CA LEU A 14 1.54 12.83 -2.36
C LEU A 14 0.96 13.80 -1.31
N LYS A 15 -0.30 14.21 -1.49
CA LYS A 15 -1.00 15.14 -0.58
C LYS A 15 -1.56 14.39 0.62
N ASP A 16 -1.69 15.08 1.76
CA ASP A 16 -2.35 14.55 2.97
C ASP A 16 -3.84 14.27 2.74
N THR A 17 -4.48 15.05 1.88
CA THR A 17 -5.90 14.93 1.57
C THR A 17 -6.12 14.35 0.18
N CYS A 18 -7.03 13.38 0.08
CA CYS A 18 -7.35 12.74 -1.19
C CYS A 18 -8.05 13.73 -2.15
N PRO A 19 -7.58 13.88 -3.40
CA PRO A 19 -8.19 14.80 -4.35
C PRO A 19 -9.59 14.38 -4.82
N LYS A 20 -9.96 13.10 -4.71
CA LYS A 20 -11.26 12.59 -5.16
C LYS A 20 -12.33 12.67 -4.07
N CYS A 21 -12.04 12.12 -2.90
CA CYS A 21 -13.03 11.99 -1.82
C CYS A 21 -12.78 12.92 -0.63
N LYS A 22 -11.75 13.77 -0.69
CA LYS A 22 -11.40 14.76 0.34
C LYS A 22 -11.12 14.18 1.75
N LYS A 23 -10.97 12.86 1.87
CA LYS A 23 -10.59 12.17 3.12
C LYS A 23 -9.07 12.17 3.30
N GLN A 24 -8.62 12.00 4.55
CA GLN A 24 -7.19 11.83 4.86
C GLN A 24 -6.62 10.57 4.19
N THR A 25 -5.42 10.72 3.67
CA THR A 25 -4.64 9.65 3.03
C THR A 25 -3.68 9.04 4.05
N LYS A 26 -3.33 7.77 3.85
CA LYS A 26 -2.40 7.04 4.73
C LYS A 26 -1.15 6.66 3.95
N SER A 27 -0.03 6.48 4.65
CA SER A 27 1.24 6.07 4.02
C SER A 27 1.06 4.78 3.23
N ALA A 28 1.46 4.78 1.96
CA ALA A 28 1.45 3.60 1.11
C ALA A 28 2.74 2.81 1.34
N HIS A 29 2.85 2.15 2.50
CA HIS A 29 3.95 1.23 2.76
C HIS A 29 3.66 -0.11 2.10
N TYR A 30 4.59 -0.62 1.31
CA TYR A 30 4.50 -1.97 0.76
C TYR A 30 4.93 -2.97 1.84
N LYS A 31 4.18 -4.06 2.00
CA LYS A 31 4.65 -5.16 2.85
C LYS A 31 5.71 -5.90 2.04
N PHE A 32 6.96 -5.84 2.48
CA PHE A 32 7.95 -6.80 1.99
C PHE A 32 7.47 -8.19 2.41
N VAL A 33 6.98 -8.96 1.44
CA VAL A 33 6.67 -10.36 1.67
C VAL A 33 8.02 -11.04 1.88
N LYS A 34 8.33 -11.40 3.13
CA LYS A 34 9.44 -12.32 3.41
C LYS A 34 8.99 -13.68 2.91
N VAL A 35 9.44 -14.06 1.72
CA VAL A 35 9.26 -15.42 1.21
C VAL A 35 10.12 -16.31 2.09
N LYS A 36 9.56 -16.80 3.20
CA LYS A 36 10.16 -17.92 3.93
C LYS A 36 9.79 -19.18 3.17
N ASP A 37 10.79 -19.70 2.46
CA ASP A 37 10.95 -21.08 2.05
C ASP A 37 9.66 -21.79 1.60
N VAL A 38 9.35 -21.66 0.30
CA VAL A 38 8.55 -22.67 -0.40
C VAL A 38 9.38 -23.95 -0.38
N SER A 39 9.25 -24.77 0.67
CA SER A 39 9.87 -26.09 0.71
C SER A 39 9.27 -26.91 -0.44
N GLN A 40 10.10 -27.21 -1.43
CA GLN A 40 9.77 -28.06 -2.57
C GLN A 40 9.37 -29.44 -2.05
N ASN A 41 8.11 -29.80 -2.28
CA ASN A 41 7.64 -31.17 -2.15
C ASN A 41 8.32 -31.99 -3.25
N ASN A 42 9.27 -32.84 -2.89
CA ASN A 42 9.82 -33.85 -3.79
C ASN A 42 9.37 -35.23 -3.29
N ASN A 43 8.48 -35.80 -4.11
CA ASN A 43 8.05 -37.19 -4.30
C ASN A 43 8.61 -38.26 -3.33
#